data_AF-A0A434L7L1-F1
#
_entry.id   AF-A0A434L7L1-F1
#
_cell.length_a   1.000
_cell.length_b   1.000
_cell.length_c   1.000
_cell.angle_alpha   90.00
_cell.angle_beta   90.00
_cell.angle_gamma   90.00
#
_symmetry.space_group_name_H-M   'P 1'
#
loop_
_entity.id
_entity.type
_entity.pdbx_description
1 polymer ?
#
loop_
_entity_poly.entity_id
_entity_poly.type
_entity_poly.pdbx_seq_one_letter_code
_entity_poly.pdbx_strand_id
1 'polypeptide(L)' 'DVLHTQAEAEILEIDIAAPREAERHGTLHAGGKPSARDMFEGVYAEMPPHLRRQRQQAGV' A
#
# COMPACT_ATOMS: atom_id res chain seq x y z
N ASP A 1 24.64 0.12 -27.88
CA ASP A 1 25.12 -0.87 -26.88
C ASP A 1 24.02 -1.86 -26.54
N VAL A 2 24.22 -3.14 -26.83
CA VAL A 2 23.20 -4.21 -26.62
C VAL A 2 22.77 -4.32 -25.16
N LEU A 3 23.70 -4.15 -24.22
CA LEU A 3 23.41 -4.16 -22.78
C LEU A 3 22.49 -3.02 -22.34
N HIS A 4 22.63 -1.84 -22.96
CA HIS A 4 21.79 -0.69 -22.65
C HIS A 4 20.35 -0.96 -23.08
N THR A 5 20.16 -1.41 -24.32
CA THR A 5 18.83 -1.77 -24.84
C THR A 5 18.18 -2.91 -24.06
N GLN A 6 18.98 -3.89 -23.60
CA GLN A 6 18.47 -4.97 -22.75
C GLN A 6 17.98 -4.44 -21.39
N ALA A 7 18.79 -3.62 -20.72
CA ALA A 7 18.42 -3.05 -19.43
C ALA A 7 17.15 -2.17 -19.53
N GLU A 8 17.00 -1.41 -20.62
CA GLU A 8 15.77 -0.64 -20.89
C GLU A 8 14.53 -1.54 -21.02
N ALA A 9 14.66 -2.69 -21.70
CA ALA A 9 13.56 -3.64 -21.85
C ALA A 9 13.18 -4.28 -20.50
N GLU A 10 14.17 -4.65 -19.68
CA GLU A 10 13.94 -5.21 -18.35
C GLU A 10 13.23 -4.21 -17.42
N ILE A 11 13.62 -2.94 -17.44
CA ILE A 11 12.95 -1.88 -16.67
C ILE A 11 11.50 -1.69 -17.16
N LEU A 12 11.29 -1.64 -18.47
CA LEU A 12 9.95 -1.48 -19.04
C LEU A 12 9.03 -2.65 -18.65
N GLU A 13 9.56 -3.86 -18.58
CA GLU A 13 8.81 -5.03 -18.10
C GLU A 13 8.39 -4.86 -16.63
N ILE A 14 9.28 -4.37 -15.77
CA ILE A 14 8.99 -4.09 -14.35
C ILE A 14 7.92 -3.00 -14.22
N ASP A 15 8.05 -1.91 -14.97
CA ASP A 15 7.11 -0.78 -14.95
C ASP A 15 5.70 -1.19 -15.39
N ILE A 16 5.57 -2.25 -16.17
CA ILE A 16 4.27 -2.81 -16.56
C ILE A 16 3.78 -3.85 -15.54
N ALA A 17 4.65 -4.75 -15.09
CA ALA A 17 4.27 -5.88 -14.25
C ALA A 17 3.96 -5.46 -12.81
N ALA A 18 4.75 -4.56 -12.22
CA ALA A 18 4.60 -4.18 -10.83
C ALA A 18 3.28 -3.43 -10.55
N PRO A 19 2.87 -2.42 -11.34
CA PRO A 19 1.57 -1.78 -11.15
C PRO A 19 0.40 -2.73 -11.36
N ARG A 20 0.46 -3.63 -12.38
CA ARG A 20 -0.59 -4.63 -12.61
C ARG A 20 -0.80 -5.55 -11.42
N GLU A 21 0.27 -5.95 -10.73
CA GLU A 21 0.16 -6.73 -9.50
C GLU A 21 -0.40 -5.87 -8.35
N ALA A 22 0.10 -4.64 -8.17
CA ALA A 22 -0.40 -3.73 -7.15
C ALA A 22 -1.90 -3.43 -7.29
N GLU A 23 -2.40 -3.26 -8.53
CA GLU A 23 -3.81 -3.01 -8.84
C GLU A 23 -4.73 -4.16 -8.40
N ARG A 24 -4.21 -5.39 -8.26
CA ARG A 24 -4.97 -6.52 -7.68
C ARG A 24 -5.27 -6.30 -6.19
N HIS A 25 -4.45 -5.54 -5.49
CA HIS A 25 -4.69 -5.15 -4.09
C HIS A 25 -5.64 -3.96 -3.97
N GLY A 26 -5.73 -3.15 -5.02
CA GLY A 26 -6.71 -2.08 -5.13
C GLY A 26 -6.19 -0.88 -5.89
N THR A 27 -7.11 0.00 -6.23
CA THR A 27 -6.89 1.27 -6.89
C THR A 27 -7.68 2.35 -6.16
N LEU A 28 -7.55 3.60 -6.60
CA LEU A 28 -8.39 4.68 -6.08
C LEU A 28 -9.90 4.37 -6.26
N HIS A 29 -10.25 3.82 -7.43
CA HIS A 29 -11.64 3.60 -7.85
C HIS A 29 -12.23 2.27 -7.36
N ALA A 30 -11.43 1.22 -7.20
CA ALA A 30 -11.93 -0.14 -6.90
C ALA A 30 -10.94 -0.97 -6.07
N GLY A 31 -11.42 -2.07 -5.48
CA GLY A 31 -10.59 -2.98 -4.67
C GLY A 31 -10.60 -2.68 -3.18
N GLY A 32 -9.93 -3.53 -2.41
CA GLY A 32 -9.89 -3.46 -0.95
C GLY A 32 -9.03 -2.30 -0.47
N LYS A 33 -9.64 -1.29 0.15
CA LYS A 33 -8.88 -0.26 0.87
C LYS A 33 -8.41 -0.83 2.21
N PRO A 34 -7.24 -0.41 2.72
CA PRO A 34 -6.84 -0.73 4.09
C PRO A 34 -7.94 -0.36 5.09
N SER A 35 -8.01 -1.09 6.21
CA SER A 35 -9.02 -0.81 7.21
C SER A 35 -8.76 0.56 7.84
N ALA A 36 -9.81 1.32 8.12
CA ALA A 36 -9.66 2.55 8.93
C ALA A 36 -9.13 2.25 10.34
N ARG A 37 -9.19 0.99 10.80
CA ARG A 37 -8.52 0.54 12.02
C ARG A 37 -7.00 0.71 11.96
N ASP A 38 -6.42 0.45 10.79
CA ASP A 38 -4.96 0.31 10.61
C ASP A 38 -4.26 1.66 10.76
N MET A 39 -4.96 2.78 10.55
CA MET A 39 -4.42 4.13 10.73
C MET A 39 -3.99 4.44 12.17
N PHE A 40 -4.47 3.67 13.15
CA PHE A 40 -4.14 3.82 14.57
C PHE A 40 -3.00 2.89 15.01
N GLU A 41 -2.63 1.91 14.19
CA GLU A 41 -1.59 0.93 14.51
C GLU A 41 -0.19 1.48 14.19
N GLY A 42 0.84 1.03 14.90
CA GLY A 42 2.24 1.43 14.66
C GLY A 42 2.61 2.86 15.07
N VAL A 43 1.67 3.69 15.57
CA VAL A 43 1.96 5.04 16.05
C VAL A 43 2.86 5.04 17.29
N TYR A 44 2.66 4.06 18.17
CA TYR A 44 3.51 3.76 19.32
C TYR A 44 3.77 2.25 19.36
N ALA A 45 4.85 1.84 20.04
CA ALA A 45 5.15 0.42 20.24
C ALA A 45 3.97 -0.35 20.85
N GLU A 46 3.30 0.28 21.82
CA GLU A 46 2.04 -0.18 22.38
C GLU A 46 0.97 0.89 22.24
N MET A 47 -0.22 0.53 21.77
CA MET A 47 -1.30 1.49 21.54
C MET A 47 -1.76 2.12 22.87
N PRO A 48 -1.56 3.44 23.08
CA PRO A 48 -1.96 4.10 24.32
C PRO A 48 -3.48 4.25 24.43
N PRO A 49 -4.02 4.46 25.65
CA PRO A 49 -5.47 4.53 25.86
C PRO A 49 -6.21 5.59 25.03
N HIS A 50 -5.58 6.72 24.73
CA HIS A 50 -6.22 7.77 23.92
C HIS A 50 -6.40 7.36 22.45
N LEU A 51 -5.44 6.65 21.85
CA LEU A 51 -5.59 6.12 20.48
C LEU A 51 -6.64 5.01 20.41
N ARG A 52 -6.74 4.17 21.45
CA ARG A 52 -7.85 3.18 21.55
C ARG A 52 -9.22 3.85 21.53
N ARG A 53 -9.38 4.96 22.25
CA ARG A 53 -10.62 5.75 22.28
C ARG A 53 -10.91 6.39 20.92
N GLN A 54 -9.92 6.96 20.25
CA GLN A 54 -10.10 7.56 18.91
C GLN A 54 -10.49 6.51 17.86
N ARG A 55 -9.89 5.31 17.92
CA ARG A 55 -10.25 4.19 17.04
C ARG A 55 -11.71 3.81 17.18
N GLN A 56 -12.18 3.64 18.43
CA GLN A 56 -13.59 3.37 18.72
C GLN A 56 -14.52 4.49 18.23
N GLN A 57 -14.12 5.76 18.38
CA GLN A 57 -14.89 6.91 17.89
C GLN A 57 -15.02 6.93 16.36
N ALA A 58 -14.01 6.42 15.64
CA ALA A 58 -14.03 6.27 14.19
C ALA A 58 -14.87 5.08 13.70
N GLY A 59 -15.46 4.30 14.62
CA GLY A 59 -16.31 3.14 14.30
C GLY A 59 -15.55 1.87 13.94
N VAL A 60 -14.26 1.77 14.34
CA VAL A 60 -13.35 0.65 14.08
C VAL A 60 -12.71 0.05 15.33
#